data_AF-A0A9D9GMC3-F1
#
_entry.id   AF-A0A9D9GMC3-F1
#
_cell.length_a   1.000
_cell.length_b   1.000
_cell.length_c   1.000
_cell.angle_alpha   90.00
_cell.angle_beta   90.00
_cell.angle_gamma   90.00
#
_symmetry.space_group_name_H-M   'P 1'
#
loop_
_entity.id
_entity.type
_entity.pdbx_description
1 polymer ?
#
loop_
_entity_poly.entity_id
_entity_poly.type
_entity_poly.pdbx_seq_one_letter_code
_entity_poly.pdbx_strand_id
1 'polypeptide(L)'
;MKFLRKIYTCTFAITLASMSVASAQDLRTYTDKSVLSSGKTVKIRVQEEGLYSFTYNELREMGFSNPKNVHLRGYGGELLNEDFTENNHYVDDLADQPVVDLGDKIAFYLRGVVGLTKINASATNNIGITENYTSDYSYYFLHEESTEAKRIELAEALAEDSIKETTYTAIKWQKFEDINVTKSGRNWYGNKFSNGDSKTFTFSFTNMISGETGKIY
;
A
#
# COMPACT_ATOMS: atom_id res chain seq x y z
N MET A 1 16.92 58.03 61.66
CA MET A 1 16.00 56.92 61.31
C MET A 1 16.84 55.82 60.66
N LYS A 2 17.18 54.76 61.40
CA LYS A 2 17.99 53.62 60.91
C LYS A 2 17.03 52.49 60.54
N PHE A 3 17.04 52.05 59.28
CA PHE A 3 16.30 50.86 58.84
C PHE A 3 17.25 49.67 58.73
N LEU A 4 17.07 48.67 59.60
CA LEU A 4 17.65 47.35 59.43
C LEU A 4 16.89 46.61 58.32
N ARG A 5 17.62 45.90 57.44
CA ARG A 5 17.03 44.98 56.45
C ARG A 5 17.60 43.58 56.70
N LYS A 6 16.70 42.63 57.00
CA LYS A 6 16.97 41.22 57.26
C LYS A 6 17.47 40.50 56.00
N ILE A 7 18.44 39.61 56.17
CA ILE A 7 18.89 38.64 55.15
C ILE A 7 18.20 37.30 55.48
N TYR A 8 17.47 36.74 54.53
CA TYR A 8 16.93 35.38 54.61
C TYR A 8 17.67 34.50 53.61
N THR A 9 18.48 33.56 54.10
CA THR A 9 19.16 32.55 53.29
C THR A 9 18.19 31.38 53.07
N CYS A 10 17.90 31.07 51.80
CA CYS A 10 17.05 29.95 51.41
C CYS A 10 17.94 28.84 50.83
N THR A 11 18.01 27.69 51.50
CA THR A 11 18.71 26.49 51.02
C THR A 11 17.75 25.61 50.24
N PHE A 12 18.06 25.37 48.96
CA PHE A 12 17.29 24.49 48.07
C PHE A 12 17.88 23.08 48.15
N ALA A 13 17.10 22.11 48.65
CA ALA A 13 17.47 20.69 48.63
C ALA A 13 16.92 20.05 47.35
N ILE A 14 17.79 19.56 46.48
CA ILE A 14 17.41 18.80 45.28
C ILE A 14 17.30 17.33 45.67
N THR A 15 16.08 16.79 45.69
CA THR A 15 15.83 15.36 45.78
C THR A 15 15.97 14.74 44.39
N LEU A 16 16.94 13.83 44.21
CA LEU A 16 17.04 13.00 43.01
C LEU A 16 15.87 12.02 43.00
N ALA A 17 14.86 12.27 42.18
CA ALA A 17 13.87 11.27 41.82
C ALA A 17 14.55 10.19 40.96
N SER A 18 14.37 8.93 41.34
CA SER A 18 14.82 7.75 40.60
C SER A 18 14.23 7.79 39.20
N MET A 19 15.06 8.06 38.18
CA MET A 19 14.64 7.93 36.79
C MET A 19 14.37 6.46 36.50
N SER A 20 13.11 6.12 36.20
CA SER A 20 12.78 4.87 35.54
C SER A 20 13.57 4.81 34.24
N VAL A 21 14.51 3.87 34.13
CA VAL A 21 15.14 3.55 32.84
C VAL A 21 14.02 3.05 31.93
N ALA A 22 13.63 3.86 30.95
CA ALA A 22 12.80 3.37 29.87
C ALA A 22 13.60 2.26 29.17
N SER A 23 13.10 1.03 29.24
CA SER A 23 13.60 -0.07 28.42
C SER A 23 13.49 0.38 26.98
N ALA A 24 14.62 0.51 26.27
CA ALA A 24 14.59 0.63 24.82
C ALA A 24 13.90 -0.64 24.32
N GLN A 25 12.69 -0.52 23.78
CA GLN A 25 12.10 -1.62 23.03
C GLN A 25 13.07 -1.95 21.90
N ASP A 26 13.35 -3.23 21.70
CA ASP A 26 14.23 -3.70 20.64
C ASP A 26 13.54 -3.37 19.30
N LEU A 27 13.92 -2.25 18.70
CA LEU A 27 13.12 -1.55 17.69
C LEU A 27 13.19 -2.19 16.30
N ARG A 28 13.94 -3.29 16.11
CA ARG A 28 14.17 -3.89 14.78
C ARG A 28 14.43 -5.39 14.86
N THR A 29 13.48 -6.21 14.41
CA THR A 29 13.71 -7.63 14.14
C THR A 29 14.14 -7.78 12.70
N TYR A 30 15.45 -7.90 12.47
CA TYR A 30 16.02 -8.21 11.16
C TYR A 30 16.00 -9.73 10.93
N THR A 31 15.74 -10.17 9.70
CA THR A 31 15.95 -11.58 9.33
C THR A 31 17.45 -11.85 9.16
N ASP A 32 17.91 -13.05 9.54
CA ASP A 32 19.30 -13.45 9.35
C ASP A 32 19.67 -13.57 7.86
N LYS A 33 18.68 -13.86 7.01
CA LYS A 33 18.84 -14.01 5.56
C LYS A 33 17.57 -13.58 4.84
N SER A 34 17.74 -12.90 3.70
CA SER A 34 16.62 -12.58 2.81
C SER A 34 16.07 -13.85 2.17
N VAL A 35 14.75 -13.90 1.95
CA VAL A 35 14.08 -14.92 1.15
C VAL A 35 14.68 -14.99 -0.25
N LEU A 36 15.21 -13.89 -0.79
CA LEU A 36 15.84 -13.85 -2.12
C LEU A 36 17.32 -14.25 -2.13
N SER A 37 17.89 -14.65 -1.00
CA SER A 37 19.34 -14.88 -0.85
C SER A 37 19.87 -16.10 -1.61
N SER A 38 18.99 -17.01 -2.01
CA SER A 38 19.33 -18.22 -2.76
C SER A 38 18.20 -18.58 -3.71
N GLY A 39 18.50 -19.24 -4.83
CA GLY A 39 17.48 -19.60 -5.81
C GLY A 39 17.42 -18.59 -6.97
N LYS A 40 16.60 -18.92 -7.97
CA LYS A 40 16.43 -18.05 -9.14
C LYS A 40 15.44 -16.95 -8.81
N THR A 41 15.78 -15.72 -9.18
CA THR A 41 14.90 -14.56 -9.01
C THR A 41 14.78 -13.79 -10.30
N VAL A 42 13.56 -13.36 -10.63
CA VAL A 42 13.27 -12.42 -11.72
C VAL A 42 12.44 -11.26 -11.14
N LYS A 43 12.93 -10.04 -11.34
CA LYS A 43 12.23 -8.81 -10.93
C LYS A 43 11.23 -8.42 -12.00
N ILE A 44 9.99 -8.17 -11.59
CA ILE A 44 8.93 -7.63 -12.44
C ILE A 44 8.51 -6.25 -11.94
N ARG A 45 8.04 -5.41 -12.87
CA ARG A 45 7.46 -4.09 -12.57
C ARG A 45 6.06 -4.02 -13.13
N VAL A 46 5.17 -3.34 -12.43
CA VAL A 46 3.76 -3.23 -12.77
C VAL A 46 3.35 -1.77 -12.62
N GLN A 47 2.64 -1.24 -13.60
CA GLN A 47 2.16 0.14 -13.57
C GLN A 47 0.73 0.21 -13.04
N GLU A 48 -0.14 -0.66 -13.54
CA GLU A 48 -1.55 -0.69 -13.20
C GLU A 48 -1.87 -1.85 -12.27
N GLU A 49 -2.73 -1.63 -11.29
CA GLU A 49 -3.23 -2.72 -10.46
C GLU A 49 -4.07 -3.69 -11.29
N GLY A 50 -3.93 -5.00 -11.06
CA GLY A 50 -4.79 -5.97 -11.71
C GLY A 50 -4.32 -7.42 -11.62
N LEU A 51 -5.01 -8.28 -12.38
CA LEU A 51 -4.66 -9.69 -12.53
C LEU A 51 -3.66 -9.85 -13.68
N TYR A 52 -2.51 -10.43 -13.38
CA TYR A 52 -1.44 -10.74 -14.33
C TYR A 52 -1.18 -12.24 -14.32
N SER A 53 -0.63 -12.78 -15.41
CA SER A 53 -0.28 -14.20 -15.48
C SER A 53 0.96 -14.46 -16.31
N PHE A 54 1.69 -15.50 -15.96
CA PHE A 54 2.73 -16.10 -16.79
C PHE A 54 2.42 -17.57 -17.02
N THR A 55 2.51 -17.99 -18.28
CA THR A 55 2.47 -19.40 -18.65
C THR A 55 3.67 -20.14 -18.06
N TYR A 56 3.52 -21.45 -17.88
CA TYR A 56 4.62 -22.29 -17.42
C TYR A 56 5.81 -22.23 -18.37
N ASN A 57 5.57 -22.09 -19.67
CA ASN A 57 6.61 -21.94 -20.68
C ASN A 57 7.38 -20.62 -20.52
N GLU A 58 6.68 -19.49 -20.32
CA GLU A 58 7.35 -18.20 -20.04
C GLU A 58 8.21 -18.28 -18.77
N LEU A 59 7.71 -18.92 -17.71
CA LEU A 59 8.48 -19.13 -16.49
C LEU A 59 9.73 -20.01 -16.74
N ARG A 60 9.61 -21.04 -17.58
CA ARG A 60 10.75 -21.86 -18.00
C ARG A 60 11.78 -21.06 -18.80
N GLU A 61 11.32 -20.21 -19.73
CA GLU A 61 12.17 -19.32 -20.53
C GLU A 61 12.90 -18.28 -19.66
N MET A 62 12.28 -17.86 -18.56
CA MET A 62 12.91 -17.02 -17.52
C MET A 62 13.98 -17.77 -16.70
N GLY A 63 14.09 -19.09 -16.86
CA GLY A 63 15.08 -19.94 -16.22
C GLY A 63 14.61 -20.61 -14.93
N PHE A 64 13.31 -20.67 -14.67
CA PHE A 64 12.76 -21.42 -13.54
C PHE A 64 12.67 -22.92 -13.88
N SER A 65 13.12 -23.76 -12.94
CA SER A 65 13.22 -25.22 -13.05
C SER A 65 11.95 -25.96 -12.60
N ASN A 66 11.08 -25.32 -11.81
CA ASN A 66 9.70 -25.78 -11.54
C ASN A 66 8.73 -24.59 -11.41
N PRO A 67 7.75 -24.38 -12.33
CA PRO A 67 6.86 -23.23 -12.26
C PRO A 67 5.99 -23.30 -10.99
N LYS A 68 5.70 -24.50 -10.48
CA LYS A 68 4.93 -24.68 -9.25
C LYS A 68 5.62 -24.14 -8.00
N ASN A 69 6.94 -24.02 -8.06
CA ASN A 69 7.77 -23.49 -6.97
C ASN A 69 8.09 -22.00 -7.16
N VAL A 70 7.47 -21.32 -8.13
CA VAL A 70 7.66 -19.88 -8.33
C VAL A 70 6.72 -19.12 -7.40
N HIS A 71 7.29 -18.55 -6.34
CA HIS A 71 6.66 -17.63 -5.41
C HIS A 71 6.62 -16.21 -5.98
N LEU A 72 5.61 -15.45 -5.56
CA LEU A 72 5.56 -14.02 -5.81
C LEU A 72 5.88 -13.27 -4.51
N ARG A 73 7.04 -12.63 -4.47
CA ARG A 73 7.53 -11.89 -3.30
C ARG A 73 7.38 -10.39 -3.50
N GLY A 74 6.72 -9.69 -2.58
CA GLY A 74 6.59 -8.23 -2.63
C GLY A 74 5.39 -7.66 -1.87
N TYR A 75 5.34 -6.33 -1.79
CA TYR A 75 4.31 -5.56 -1.08
C TYR A 75 3.41 -4.73 -2.01
N GLY A 76 3.73 -4.65 -3.30
CA GLY A 76 3.10 -3.72 -4.24
C GLY A 76 3.81 -2.39 -4.31
N GLY A 77 3.12 -1.38 -4.84
CA GLY A 77 3.68 -0.04 -5.06
C GLY A 77 2.92 1.06 -4.33
N GLU A 78 1.92 0.72 -3.53
CA GLU A 78 1.18 1.70 -2.74
C GLU A 78 2.10 2.46 -1.79
N LEU A 79 1.70 3.68 -1.47
CA LEU A 79 2.43 4.50 -0.52
C LEU A 79 2.39 3.84 0.87
N LEU A 80 3.57 3.58 1.42
CA LEU A 80 3.70 3.06 2.78
C LEU A 80 3.28 4.12 3.80
N ASN A 81 2.76 3.66 4.94
CA ASN A 81 2.43 4.55 6.03
C ASN A 81 3.69 5.26 6.54
N GLU A 82 3.64 6.59 6.66
CA GLU A 82 4.72 7.41 7.21
C GLU A 82 4.63 7.55 8.74
N ASP A 83 3.59 6.99 9.36
CA ASP A 83 3.50 6.88 10.82
C ASP A 83 4.36 5.70 11.32
N PHE A 84 5.51 6.04 11.89
CA PHE A 84 6.46 5.10 12.48
C PHE A 84 6.20 4.81 13.97
N THR A 85 5.12 5.34 14.55
CA THR A 85 4.78 5.09 15.97
C THR A 85 4.08 3.75 16.19
N GLU A 86 3.55 3.15 15.12
CA GLU A 86 2.96 1.82 15.16
C GLU A 86 4.05 0.75 15.00
N ASN A 87 4.21 -0.11 16.02
CA ASN A 87 5.24 -1.16 16.08
C ASN A 87 5.13 -2.26 15.00
N ASN A 88 4.16 -2.21 14.09
CA ASN A 88 3.87 -3.28 13.12
C ASN A 88 4.20 -2.91 11.65
N HIS A 89 4.80 -1.73 11.40
CA HIS A 89 5.05 -1.26 10.03
C HIS A 89 6.41 -1.68 9.44
N TYR A 90 7.31 -2.26 10.23
CA TYR A 90 8.63 -2.67 9.74
C TYR A 90 8.71 -4.18 9.57
N VAL A 91 8.40 -4.67 8.38
CA VAL A 91 8.71 -6.03 7.97
C VAL A 91 9.99 -5.98 7.13
N ASP A 92 11.03 -6.66 7.61
CA ASP A 92 12.38 -6.57 7.03
C ASP A 92 12.49 -7.26 5.66
N ASP A 93 11.74 -8.35 5.46
CA ASP A 93 11.85 -9.17 4.25
C ASP A 93 10.54 -9.20 3.44
N LEU A 94 10.59 -9.72 2.22
CA LEU A 94 9.45 -9.70 1.30
C LEU A 94 8.38 -10.74 1.67
N ALA A 95 7.12 -10.29 1.76
CA ALA A 95 5.97 -11.16 1.97
C ALA A 95 5.70 -12.08 0.78
N ASP A 96 5.25 -13.31 1.06
CA ASP A 96 4.74 -14.25 0.05
C ASP A 96 3.30 -13.89 -0.34
N GLN A 97 3.09 -13.63 -1.63
CA GLN A 97 1.79 -13.32 -2.19
C GLN A 97 1.13 -14.59 -2.73
N PRO A 98 -0.17 -14.79 -2.45
CA PRO A 98 -0.86 -15.97 -2.91
C PRO A 98 -1.06 -15.94 -4.43
N VAL A 99 -0.98 -17.11 -5.05
CA VAL A 99 -0.99 -17.28 -6.51
C VAL A 99 -2.11 -18.25 -6.90
N VAL A 100 -2.70 -18.05 -8.07
CA VAL A 100 -3.71 -18.96 -8.64
C VAL A 100 -3.03 -19.85 -9.67
N ASP A 101 -3.09 -21.16 -9.47
CA ASP A 101 -2.70 -22.12 -10.51
C ASP A 101 -3.86 -22.39 -11.45
N LEU A 102 -3.67 -22.19 -12.75
CA LEU A 102 -4.67 -22.47 -13.77
C LEU A 102 -4.29 -23.72 -14.61
N GLY A 103 -3.25 -24.45 -14.20
CA GLY A 103 -2.79 -25.68 -14.84
C GLY A 103 -1.72 -25.48 -15.91
N ASP A 104 -1.87 -24.46 -16.77
CA ASP A 104 -0.89 -24.09 -17.82
C ASP A 104 -0.19 -22.75 -17.56
N LYS A 105 -0.69 -21.98 -16.59
CA LYS A 105 -0.18 -20.67 -16.18
C LYS A 105 -0.44 -20.42 -14.71
N ILE A 106 0.33 -19.50 -14.14
CA ILE A 106 0.12 -18.98 -12.80
C ILE A 106 -0.36 -17.54 -12.93
N ALA A 107 -1.43 -17.20 -12.23
CA ALA A 107 -1.99 -15.86 -12.16
C ALA A 107 -1.81 -15.25 -10.77
N PHE A 108 -1.69 -13.93 -10.72
CA PHE A 108 -1.40 -13.16 -9.52
C PHE A 108 -2.16 -11.84 -9.55
N TYR A 109 -2.62 -11.38 -8.39
CA TYR A 109 -3.13 -10.02 -8.24
C TYR A 109 -1.98 -9.09 -7.82
N LEU A 110 -1.62 -8.15 -8.68
CA LEU A 110 -0.51 -7.23 -8.45
C LEU A 110 -1.08 -5.85 -8.13
N ARG A 111 -0.74 -5.33 -6.96
CA ARG A 111 -1.15 -4.00 -6.52
C ARG A 111 -0.30 -2.94 -7.20
N GLY A 112 -0.97 -1.90 -7.67
CA GLY A 112 -0.34 -0.77 -8.38
C GLY A 112 0.31 0.22 -7.42
N VAL A 113 0.50 1.45 -7.89
CA VAL A 113 0.99 2.59 -7.10
C VAL A 113 -0.12 3.42 -6.47
N VAL A 114 -1.37 3.11 -6.80
CA VAL A 114 -2.57 3.80 -6.34
C VAL A 114 -3.30 2.90 -5.36
N GLY A 115 -3.42 3.33 -4.10
CA GLY A 115 -4.20 2.66 -3.07
C GLY A 115 -5.58 3.31 -2.89
N LEU A 116 -6.59 2.47 -2.67
CA LEU A 116 -7.95 2.90 -2.31
C LEU A 116 -8.21 2.59 -0.83
N THR A 117 -8.57 3.61 -0.06
CA THR A 117 -8.92 3.47 1.36
C THR A 117 -10.38 3.87 1.56
N LYS A 118 -11.12 3.16 2.42
CA LYS A 118 -12.45 3.61 2.82
C LYS A 118 -12.30 4.67 3.90
N ILE A 119 -12.79 5.89 3.64
CA ILE A 119 -12.79 6.97 4.62
C ILE A 119 -14.17 6.97 5.31
N ASN A 120 -14.18 6.48 6.56
CA ASN A 120 -15.29 6.43 7.54
C ASN A 120 -16.39 5.35 7.35
N ALA A 121 -16.80 4.78 8.49
CA ALA A 121 -17.93 3.85 8.65
C ALA A 121 -19.28 4.53 8.95
N SER A 122 -19.34 5.86 8.84
CA SER A 122 -20.57 6.65 9.02
C SER A 122 -21.12 7.05 7.64
N ALA A 123 -22.42 6.77 7.40
CA ALA A 123 -23.39 7.15 6.34
C ALA A 123 -22.92 7.58 4.92
N THR A 124 -21.78 8.23 4.76
CA THR A 124 -21.13 8.62 3.52
C THR A 124 -19.90 7.73 3.30
N ASN A 125 -20.07 6.65 2.54
CA ASN A 125 -19.00 5.75 2.07
C ASN A 125 -18.00 6.49 1.16
N ASN A 126 -17.17 7.37 1.73
CA ASN A 126 -16.18 8.13 0.98
C ASN A 126 -14.98 7.23 0.67
N ILE A 127 -14.40 7.42 -0.52
CA ILE A 127 -13.24 6.66 -0.97
C ILE A 127 -12.04 7.62 -0.98
N GLY A 128 -11.04 7.31 -0.17
CA GLY A 128 -9.72 7.93 -0.20
C GLY A 128 -8.88 7.31 -1.28
N ILE A 129 -8.16 8.16 -2.01
CA ILE A 129 -7.21 7.74 -3.05
C ILE A 129 -5.85 8.26 -2.66
N THR A 130 -4.88 7.36 -2.58
CA THR A 130 -3.49 7.70 -2.30
C THR A 130 -2.63 7.16 -3.42
N GLU A 131 -1.78 8.00 -4.01
CA GLU A 131 -0.82 7.58 -5.02
C GLU A 131 0.60 7.70 -4.47
N ASN A 132 1.45 6.72 -4.77
CA ASN A 132 2.85 6.76 -4.42
C ASN A 132 3.60 7.79 -5.29
N TYR A 133 4.11 8.86 -4.66
CA TYR A 133 4.91 9.90 -5.31
C TYR A 133 6.39 9.56 -5.49
N THR A 134 6.83 8.39 -5.01
CA THR A 134 8.25 7.98 -5.09
C THR A 134 8.55 7.06 -6.27
N SER A 135 7.54 6.46 -6.87
CA SER A 135 7.68 5.50 -7.97
C SER A 135 6.42 5.44 -8.82
N ASP A 136 6.59 5.41 -10.14
CA ASP A 136 5.51 5.20 -11.12
C ASP A 136 5.16 3.72 -11.31
N TYR A 137 5.90 2.82 -10.65
CA TYR A 137 5.73 1.37 -10.76
C TYR A 137 5.76 0.70 -9.39
N SER A 138 4.97 -0.37 -9.24
CA SER A 138 5.15 -1.38 -8.21
C SER A 138 6.14 -2.45 -8.65
N TYR A 139 6.82 -3.06 -7.68
CA TYR A 139 7.84 -4.06 -7.95
C TYR A 139 7.56 -5.34 -7.17
N TYR A 140 7.71 -6.45 -7.86
CA TYR A 140 7.60 -7.79 -7.30
C TYR A 140 8.75 -8.66 -7.80
N PHE A 141 8.97 -9.77 -7.13
CA PHE A 141 9.98 -10.75 -7.49
C PHE A 141 9.33 -12.11 -7.66
N LEU A 142 9.48 -12.68 -8.85
CA LEU A 142 9.26 -14.11 -9.07
C LEU A 142 10.47 -14.85 -8.53
N HIS A 143 10.27 -15.74 -7.57
CA HIS A 143 11.36 -16.39 -6.85
C HIS A 143 11.12 -17.91 -6.76
N GLU A 144 12.12 -18.70 -7.14
CA GLU A 144 12.03 -20.16 -7.08
C GLU A 144 12.56 -20.71 -5.74
N GLU A 145 11.70 -21.47 -5.06
CA GLU A 145 12.01 -22.10 -3.77
C GLU A 145 11.93 -23.62 -3.86
N SER A 146 12.25 -24.31 -2.75
CA SER A 146 12.16 -25.78 -2.68
C SER A 146 10.73 -26.28 -2.47
N THR A 147 9.83 -25.42 -2.01
CA THR A 147 8.42 -25.71 -1.74
C THR A 147 7.51 -25.13 -2.83
N GLU A 148 6.28 -25.61 -2.91
CA GLU A 148 5.29 -25.00 -3.78
C GLU A 148 4.85 -23.62 -3.26
N ALA A 149 4.57 -22.71 -4.19
CA ALA A 149 4.09 -21.37 -3.89
C ALA A 149 2.74 -21.40 -3.16
N LYS A 150 2.51 -20.42 -2.27
CA LYS A 150 1.22 -20.23 -1.59
C LYS A 150 0.08 -20.13 -2.61
N ARG A 151 -0.89 -21.06 -2.55
CA ARG A 151 -2.00 -21.12 -3.50
C ARG A 151 -3.30 -20.55 -2.96
N ILE A 152 -4.06 -19.92 -3.85
CA ILE A 152 -5.50 -19.69 -3.66
C ILE A 152 -6.20 -20.91 -4.22
N GLU A 153 -6.90 -21.65 -3.36
CA GLU A 153 -7.80 -22.72 -3.81
C GLU A 153 -8.97 -22.07 -4.54
N LEU A 154 -9.21 -22.51 -5.78
CA LEU A 154 -10.39 -22.09 -6.53
C LEU A 154 -11.61 -22.69 -5.82
N ALA A 155 -12.53 -21.82 -5.41
CA ALA A 155 -13.80 -22.27 -4.87
C ALA A 155 -14.52 -23.15 -5.90
N GLU A 156 -15.21 -24.19 -5.43
CA GLU A 156 -16.09 -24.99 -6.27
C GLU A 156 -17.09 -24.07 -6.97
N ALA A 157 -17.43 -24.39 -8.23
CA ALA A 157 -18.42 -23.63 -8.97
C ALA A 157 -19.70 -23.56 -8.14
N LEU A 158 -20.17 -22.34 -7.86
CA LEU A 158 -21.43 -22.14 -7.17
C LEU A 158 -22.54 -22.85 -7.95
N ALA A 159 -23.47 -23.49 -7.24
CA ALA A 159 -24.63 -24.15 -7.84
C ALA A 159 -25.31 -23.20 -8.85
N GLU A 160 -25.90 -23.75 -9.91
CA GLU A 160 -26.45 -22.97 -11.02
C GLU A 160 -27.49 -21.92 -10.56
N ASP A 161 -28.16 -22.19 -9.44
CA ASP A 161 -29.22 -21.40 -8.81
C ASP A 161 -28.70 -20.42 -7.73
N SER A 162 -27.39 -20.18 -7.66
CA SER A 162 -26.80 -19.19 -6.76
C SER A 162 -27.03 -17.75 -7.24
N ILE A 163 -27.23 -16.81 -6.30
CA ILE A 163 -27.28 -15.38 -6.62
C ILE A 163 -25.91 -14.97 -7.15
N LYS A 164 -25.84 -14.68 -8.46
CA LYS A 164 -24.64 -14.15 -9.12
C LYS A 164 -24.71 -12.63 -9.07
N GLU A 165 -23.86 -12.02 -8.25
CA GLU A 165 -23.59 -10.59 -8.35
C GLU A 165 -22.88 -10.33 -9.68
N THR A 166 -23.60 -9.76 -10.64
CA THR A 166 -23.09 -9.45 -11.99
C THR A 166 -22.72 -7.97 -12.15
N THR A 167 -22.84 -7.21 -11.08
CA THR A 167 -22.62 -5.77 -11.05
C THR A 167 -21.43 -5.44 -10.17
N TYR A 168 -20.74 -4.34 -10.49
CA TYR A 168 -19.59 -3.88 -9.71
C TYR A 168 -19.56 -2.35 -9.67
N THR A 169 -18.91 -1.81 -8.64
CA THR A 169 -18.67 -0.36 -8.54
C THR A 169 -17.40 -0.01 -9.31
N ALA A 170 -17.52 0.82 -10.34
CA ALA A 170 -16.39 1.36 -11.07
C ALA A 170 -15.95 2.71 -10.47
N ILE A 171 -14.65 2.89 -10.25
CA ILE A 171 -14.08 4.12 -9.71
C ILE A 171 -13.13 4.70 -10.77
N LYS A 172 -13.29 5.99 -11.05
CA LYS A 172 -12.33 6.77 -11.84
C LYS A 172 -11.93 8.00 -11.07
N TRP A 173 -10.68 8.38 -11.23
CA TRP A 173 -10.10 9.54 -10.57
C TRP A 173 -9.14 10.25 -11.53
N GLN A 174 -8.86 11.51 -11.25
CA GLN A 174 -7.93 12.30 -12.02
C GLN A 174 -7.10 13.15 -11.05
N LYS A 175 -5.78 13.07 -11.18
CA LYS A 175 -4.85 13.93 -10.47
C LYS A 175 -4.51 15.16 -11.31
N PHE A 176 -4.23 16.26 -10.63
CA PHE A 176 -3.64 17.45 -11.25
C PHE A 176 -2.43 17.88 -10.43
N GLU A 177 -1.31 18.10 -11.11
CA GLU A 177 -0.03 18.48 -10.49
C GLU A 177 0.55 19.75 -11.14
N ASP A 178 -0.29 20.75 -11.38
CA ASP A 178 0.10 21.97 -12.10
C ASP A 178 0.75 23.03 -11.20
N ILE A 179 0.38 23.06 -9.91
CA ILE A 179 0.67 24.15 -8.98
C ILE A 179 1.15 23.59 -7.65
N ASN A 180 2.38 23.91 -7.27
CA ASN A 180 2.86 23.82 -5.89
C ASN A 180 2.89 25.24 -5.28
N VAL A 181 1.91 25.56 -4.43
CA VAL A 181 1.67 26.91 -3.90
C VAL A 181 2.90 27.46 -3.16
N THR A 182 3.58 26.61 -2.39
CA THR A 182 4.74 26.95 -1.58
C THR A 182 6.07 26.77 -2.32
N LYS A 183 6.03 26.27 -3.57
CA LYS A 183 7.19 25.80 -4.34
C LYS A 183 8.11 24.86 -3.52
N SER A 184 7.50 24.09 -2.63
CA SER A 184 8.15 23.26 -1.61
C SER A 184 7.17 22.19 -1.13
N GLY A 185 7.70 21.07 -0.64
CA GLY A 185 6.90 19.94 -0.18
C GLY A 185 6.30 19.12 -1.32
N ARG A 186 5.42 18.18 -0.96
CA ARG A 186 4.85 17.17 -1.88
C ARG A 186 3.39 17.43 -2.27
N ASN A 187 2.83 18.56 -1.84
CA ASN A 187 1.44 18.92 -2.13
C ASN A 187 1.36 19.69 -3.44
N TRP A 188 0.76 19.04 -4.42
CA TRP A 188 0.47 19.60 -5.73
C TRP A 188 -1.03 19.73 -5.91
N TYR A 189 -1.40 20.81 -6.59
CA TYR A 189 -2.77 21.17 -6.90
C TYR A 189 -2.86 21.44 -8.40
N GLY A 190 -4.06 21.48 -8.94
CA GLY A 190 -4.28 22.01 -10.27
C GLY A 190 -5.55 22.84 -10.30
N ASN A 191 -5.90 23.32 -11.49
CA ASN A 191 -7.15 24.01 -11.75
C ASN A 191 -7.36 25.20 -10.79
N LYS A 192 -6.55 26.25 -10.91
CA LYS A 192 -6.80 27.50 -10.17
C LYS A 192 -8.14 28.09 -10.63
N PHE A 193 -9.11 28.17 -9.72
CA PHE A 193 -10.39 28.82 -9.96
C PHE A 193 -10.38 30.26 -9.43
N SER A 194 -10.86 31.17 -10.26
CA SER A 194 -11.25 32.54 -9.91
C SER A 194 -12.78 32.66 -9.92
N ASN A 195 -13.30 33.76 -9.40
CA ASN A 195 -14.74 33.97 -9.38
C ASN A 195 -15.31 34.00 -10.81
N GLY A 196 -16.26 33.10 -11.11
CA GLY A 196 -16.88 32.95 -12.42
C GLY A 196 -16.23 31.90 -13.33
N ASP A 197 -15.11 31.27 -12.93
CA ASP A 197 -14.48 30.21 -13.71
C ASP A 197 -15.31 28.92 -13.67
N SER A 198 -15.35 28.20 -14.79
CA SER A 198 -15.94 26.86 -14.87
C SER A 198 -15.00 25.91 -15.61
N LYS A 199 -15.02 24.63 -15.24
CA LYS A 199 -14.22 23.58 -15.89
C LYS A 199 -15.06 22.32 -16.05
N THR A 200 -14.93 21.68 -17.20
CA THR A 200 -15.59 20.41 -17.51
C THR A 200 -14.59 19.27 -17.37
N PHE A 201 -14.96 18.24 -16.61
CA PHE A 201 -14.24 16.98 -16.50
C PHE A 201 -15.08 15.89 -17.15
N THR A 202 -14.46 15.03 -17.96
CA THR A 202 -15.15 13.96 -18.68
C THR A 202 -14.62 12.61 -18.23
N PHE A 203 -15.53 11.74 -17.80
CA PHE A 203 -15.23 10.36 -17.46
C PHE A 203 -16.10 9.43 -18.29
N SER A 204 -15.47 8.44 -18.92
CA SER A 204 -16.19 7.40 -19.68
C SER A 204 -16.14 6.10 -18.92
N PHE A 205 -17.28 5.47 -18.66
CA PHE A 205 -17.37 4.16 -18.03
C PHE A 205 -17.95 3.14 -19.02
N THR A 206 -17.43 1.92 -19.00
CA THR A 206 -17.98 0.80 -19.78
C THR A 206 -19.01 0.05 -18.95
N ASN A 207 -20.03 -0.54 -19.59
CA ASN A 207 -21.05 -1.37 -18.94
C ASN A 207 -21.83 -0.65 -17.82
N MET A 208 -22.10 0.66 -17.99
CA MET A 208 -22.94 1.39 -17.06
C MET A 208 -24.38 0.86 -17.08
N ILE A 209 -24.93 0.62 -15.90
CA ILE A 209 -26.34 0.28 -15.72
C ILE A 209 -27.16 1.57 -15.76
N SER A 210 -28.14 1.63 -16.65
CA SER A 210 -29.00 2.81 -16.80
C SER A 210 -29.87 3.01 -15.57
N GLY A 211 -29.96 4.24 -15.07
CA GLY A 211 -30.78 4.61 -13.91
C GLY A 211 -30.06 4.53 -12.56
N GLU A 212 -28.85 3.97 -12.53
CA GLU A 212 -28.01 3.96 -11.32
C GLU A 212 -27.39 5.33 -11.04
N THR A 213 -27.24 5.66 -9.76
CA THR A 213 -26.71 6.95 -9.33
C THR A 213 -25.20 6.88 -9.11
N GLY A 214 -24.44 7.72 -9.81
CA GLY A 214 -23.01 7.93 -9.55
C GLY A 214 -22.79 8.95 -8.42
N LYS A 215 -21.67 8.82 -7.71
CA LYS A 215 -21.20 9.81 -6.73
C LYS A 215 -19.92 10.46 -7.23
N ILE A 216 -19.84 11.78 -7.09
CA ILE A 216 -18.64 12.57 -7.34
C ILE A 216 -18.17 13.08 -5.98
N TYR A 217 -16.89 12.88 -5.70
CA TYR A 217 -16.22 13.29 -4.47
C TYR A 217 -15.17 14.36 -4.77
#